data_AF-A0A6J6KIL0-F1
#
_entry.id   AF-A0A6J6KIL0-F1
#
_cell.length_a   1.000
_cell.length_b   1.000
_cell.length_c   1.000
_cell.angle_alpha   90.00
_cell.angle_beta   90.00
_cell.angle_gamma   90.00
#
_symmetry.space_group_name_H-M   'P 1'
#
loop_
_entity.id
_entity.type
_entity.pdbx_description
1 polymer ?
#
loop_
_entity_poly.entity_id
_entity_poly.type
_entity_poly.pdbx_seq_one_letter_code
_entity_poly.pdbx_strand_id
1 'polypeptide(L)'
;MTKMSERKPLVVVKGGATTAGSKAASSHTGALASDDKVFDGVCRATGAIRVDDIERAFDVAASFSTQPLPRGNRVVVLTTVGGWGVVTADAIARDGVLDLVDLPDDLMAQLGDLLPPRWSRNNPIDCAGGETRDTIPQIMDIVTGHDQVDAVIFLGIGIQSNQARLMREGSFYPDFGLERIVQYHNRQDERYAIAAHEASQKYLKPVLIATELAVADPSNPGPATVRDTGRLCYASGSRAAYALAQMVKYSNYRASVS
;
A
#
# COMPACT_ATOMS: atom_id res chain seq x y z
N MET A 1 -25.63 -10.94 -4.85
CA MET A 1 -24.44 -10.08 -4.69
C MET A 1 -24.75 -8.90 -3.78
N THR A 2 -25.76 -8.07 -4.06
CA THR A 2 -26.10 -6.84 -3.30
C THR A 2 -26.12 -7.00 -1.76
N LYS A 3 -26.97 -7.89 -1.22
CA LYS A 3 -27.05 -8.14 0.24
C LYS A 3 -25.72 -8.54 0.90
N MET A 4 -24.80 -9.14 0.14
CA MET A 4 -23.46 -9.48 0.64
C MET A 4 -22.57 -8.25 0.62
N SER A 5 -22.50 -7.55 -0.52
CA SER A 5 -21.69 -6.35 -0.70
C SER A 5 -22.03 -5.23 0.27
N GLU A 6 -23.29 -5.09 0.67
CA GLU A 6 -23.73 -4.12 1.71
C GLU A 6 -23.07 -4.39 3.08
N ARG A 7 -22.74 -5.66 3.37
CA ARG A 7 -22.18 -6.09 4.66
C ARG A 7 -20.68 -6.35 4.62
N LYS A 8 -20.18 -6.90 3.52
CA LYS A 8 -18.79 -7.33 3.35
C LYS A 8 -18.36 -7.14 1.88
N PRO A 9 -17.12 -6.72 1.62
CA PRO A 9 -16.62 -6.58 0.26
C PRO A 9 -16.60 -7.94 -0.46
N LEU A 10 -17.09 -7.97 -1.69
CA LEU A 10 -17.08 -9.16 -2.56
C LEU A 10 -16.10 -8.93 -3.70
N VAL A 11 -14.94 -9.59 -3.65
CA VAL A 11 -13.93 -9.54 -4.72
C VAL A 11 -14.17 -10.71 -5.69
N VAL A 12 -14.19 -10.42 -6.98
CA VAL A 12 -14.56 -11.38 -8.03
C VAL A 12 -13.52 -11.40 -9.13
N VAL A 13 -12.96 -12.58 -9.39
CA VAL A 13 -12.15 -12.87 -10.58
C VAL A 13 -13.05 -13.59 -11.59
N LYS A 14 -13.18 -13.05 -12.80
CA LYS A 14 -13.97 -13.66 -13.87
C LYS A 14 -13.07 -14.25 -14.95
N GLY A 15 -13.07 -15.57 -15.07
CA GLY A 15 -12.60 -16.25 -16.27
C GLY A 15 -13.54 -16.00 -17.45
N GLY A 16 -12.99 -15.97 -18.67
CA GLY A 16 -13.79 -15.82 -19.88
C GLY A 16 -14.18 -14.39 -20.26
N ALA A 17 -13.45 -13.40 -19.75
CA ALA A 17 -13.74 -11.97 -19.99
C ALA A 17 -13.44 -11.49 -21.42
N THR A 18 -12.61 -12.23 -22.16
CA THR A 18 -12.23 -11.92 -23.55
C THR A 18 -12.82 -12.95 -24.49
N THR A 19 -12.87 -12.66 -25.80
CA THR A 19 -13.32 -13.63 -26.81
C THR A 19 -12.54 -14.95 -26.71
N ALA A 20 -11.22 -14.88 -26.54
CA ALA A 20 -10.37 -16.06 -26.39
C ALA A 20 -10.67 -16.83 -25.10
N GLY A 21 -10.77 -16.13 -23.97
CA GLY A 21 -11.09 -16.77 -22.69
C GLY A 21 -12.50 -17.37 -22.66
N SER A 22 -13.46 -16.68 -23.26
CA SER A 22 -14.87 -17.10 -23.36
C SER A 22 -14.98 -18.41 -24.16
N LYS A 23 -14.27 -18.50 -25.29
CA LYS A 23 -14.16 -19.74 -26.07
C LYS A 23 -13.55 -20.88 -25.24
N ALA A 24 -12.45 -20.61 -24.52
CA ALA A 24 -11.81 -21.61 -23.65
C ALA A 24 -12.73 -22.09 -22.52
N ALA A 25 -13.44 -21.17 -21.86
CA ALA A 25 -14.38 -21.48 -20.79
C ALA A 25 -15.57 -22.31 -21.30
N SER A 26 -16.10 -21.98 -22.48
CA SER A 26 -17.19 -22.71 -23.11
C SER A 26 -16.79 -24.15 -23.43
N SER A 27 -15.59 -24.36 -23.96
CA SER A 27 -15.05 -25.71 -24.22
C SER A 27 -14.81 -26.51 -22.93
N HIS A 28 -14.40 -25.86 -21.84
CA HIS A 28 -14.10 -26.54 -20.58
C HIS A 28 -15.36 -26.94 -19.80
N THR A 29 -16.39 -26.09 -19.81
CA THR A 29 -17.60 -26.28 -18.98
C THR A 29 -18.81 -26.79 -19.74
N GLY A 30 -18.78 -26.73 -21.08
CA GLY A 30 -19.94 -27.04 -21.93
C GLY A 30 -21.08 -26.02 -21.81
N ALA A 31 -20.91 -24.96 -21.02
CA ALA A 31 -21.91 -23.91 -20.82
C ALA A 31 -21.69 -22.74 -21.79
N LEU A 32 -22.78 -22.04 -22.14
CA LEU A 32 -22.68 -20.80 -22.90
C LEU A 32 -21.93 -19.75 -22.07
N ALA A 33 -20.86 -19.19 -22.61
CA ALA A 33 -20.17 -18.10 -21.94
C ALA A 33 -21.08 -16.87 -21.80
N SER A 34 -21.25 -16.40 -20.57
CA SER A 34 -21.99 -15.17 -20.25
C SER A 34 -21.32 -13.94 -20.87
N ASP A 35 -22.10 -12.98 -21.36
CA ASP A 35 -21.60 -11.69 -21.84
C ASP A 35 -20.83 -10.93 -20.74
N ASP A 36 -19.61 -10.50 -21.08
CA ASP A 36 -18.72 -9.85 -20.13
C ASP A 36 -19.19 -8.46 -19.70
N LYS A 37 -19.79 -7.69 -20.62
CA LYS A 37 -20.32 -6.35 -20.33
C LYS A 37 -21.52 -6.43 -19.40
N VAL A 38 -22.36 -7.45 -19.57
CA VAL A 38 -23.48 -7.71 -18.64
C VAL A 38 -22.93 -8.02 -17.24
N PHE A 39 -21.91 -8.88 -17.15
CA PHE A 39 -21.30 -9.21 -15.87
C PHE A 39 -20.64 -8.01 -15.19
N ASP A 40 -19.92 -7.18 -15.96
CA ASP A 40 -19.35 -5.92 -15.50
C ASP A 40 -20.43 -4.97 -14.95
N GLY A 41 -21.54 -4.82 -15.68
CA GLY A 41 -22.71 -4.07 -15.25
C GLY A 41 -23.29 -4.58 -13.92
N VAL A 42 -23.42 -5.90 -13.76
CA VAL A 42 -23.87 -6.51 -12.50
C VAL A 42 -22.90 -6.22 -11.35
N CYS A 43 -21.58 -6.30 -11.58
CA CYS A 43 -20.60 -6.00 -10.55
C CYS A 43 -20.73 -4.56 -10.07
N ARG A 44 -20.78 -3.59 -11.00
CA ARG A 44 -20.98 -2.16 -10.69
C ARG A 44 -22.29 -1.91 -9.93
N ALA A 45 -23.40 -2.49 -10.39
CA ALA A 45 -24.71 -2.29 -9.77
C ALA A 45 -24.81 -2.91 -8.36
N THR A 46 -24.02 -3.93 -8.08
CA THR A 46 -24.06 -4.68 -6.81
C THR A 46 -22.90 -4.36 -5.88
N GLY A 47 -22.03 -3.41 -6.23
CA GLY A 47 -20.83 -3.07 -5.46
C GLY A 47 -19.79 -4.21 -5.37
N ALA A 48 -19.90 -5.23 -6.23
CA ALA A 48 -18.89 -6.27 -6.30
C ALA A 48 -17.64 -5.74 -7.01
N ILE A 49 -16.48 -6.06 -6.45
CA ILE A 49 -15.19 -5.56 -6.90
C ILE A 49 -14.62 -6.58 -7.87
N ARG A 50 -14.76 -6.27 -9.15
CA ARG A 50 -14.20 -7.10 -10.21
C ARG A 50 -12.72 -6.79 -10.39
N VAL A 51 -11.89 -7.84 -10.40
CA VAL A 51 -10.46 -7.77 -10.71
C VAL A 51 -10.12 -8.73 -11.85
N ASP A 52 -9.01 -8.48 -12.53
CA ASP A 52 -8.58 -9.14 -13.77
C ASP A 52 -7.59 -10.29 -13.54
N ASP A 53 -6.97 -10.37 -12.36
CA ASP A 53 -6.05 -11.45 -12.00
C ASP A 53 -6.16 -11.87 -10.53
N ILE A 54 -5.58 -13.03 -10.22
CA ILE A 54 -5.64 -13.66 -8.90
C ILE A 54 -4.80 -12.89 -7.88
N GLU A 55 -3.67 -12.32 -8.28
CA GLU A 55 -2.79 -11.59 -7.36
C GLU A 55 -3.48 -10.33 -6.84
N ARG A 56 -4.10 -9.56 -7.73
CA ARG A 56 -4.93 -8.40 -7.37
C ARG A 56 -6.12 -8.80 -6.50
N ALA A 57 -6.72 -9.97 -6.74
CA ALA A 57 -7.81 -10.45 -5.90
C ALA A 57 -7.36 -10.65 -4.46
N PHE A 58 -6.20 -11.28 -4.25
CA PHE A 58 -5.63 -11.48 -2.92
C PHE A 58 -5.19 -10.16 -2.29
N ASP A 59 -4.53 -9.27 -3.05
CA ASP A 59 -4.13 -7.96 -2.54
C ASP A 59 -5.34 -7.19 -2.02
N VAL A 60 -6.39 -7.05 -2.85
CA VAL A 60 -7.62 -6.32 -2.50
C VAL A 60 -8.33 -6.96 -1.31
N ALA A 61 -8.49 -8.28 -1.32
CA ALA A 61 -9.15 -9.00 -0.21
C ALA A 61 -8.37 -8.84 1.10
N ALA A 62 -7.03 -8.93 1.05
CA ALA A 62 -6.18 -8.71 2.20
C ALA A 62 -6.24 -7.25 2.68
N SER A 63 -6.31 -6.27 1.79
CA SER A 63 -6.49 -4.86 2.19
C SER A 63 -7.77 -4.69 3.00
N PHE A 64 -8.91 -5.22 2.54
CA PHE A 64 -10.16 -5.16 3.30
C PHE A 64 -10.12 -5.92 4.63
N SER A 65 -9.35 -7.01 4.69
CA SER A 65 -9.23 -7.82 5.90
C SER A 65 -8.29 -7.20 6.94
N THR A 66 -7.36 -6.34 6.52
CA THR A 66 -6.24 -5.90 7.36
C THR A 66 -6.19 -4.39 7.55
N GLN A 67 -6.92 -3.59 6.78
CA GLN A 67 -6.94 -2.13 6.87
C GLN A 67 -8.33 -1.60 7.28
N PRO A 68 -8.41 -0.47 8.02
CA PRO A 68 -9.67 0.23 8.18
C PRO A 68 -10.19 0.72 6.82
N LEU A 69 -11.50 0.90 6.68
CA LEU A 69 -12.10 1.45 5.46
C LEU A 69 -11.74 2.94 5.32
N PRO A 70 -11.21 3.42 4.18
CA PRO A 70 -10.93 4.83 3.97
C PRO A 70 -12.22 5.66 4.02
N ARG A 71 -12.15 6.84 4.64
CA ARG A 71 -13.26 7.81 4.74
C ARG A 71 -13.37 8.73 3.52
N GLY A 72 -12.33 8.75 2.68
CA GLY A 72 -12.24 9.54 1.48
C GLY A 72 -11.10 9.04 0.60
N ASN A 73 -10.72 9.81 -0.41
CA ASN A 73 -9.75 9.41 -1.42
C ASN A 73 -8.46 10.24 -1.40
N ARG A 74 -8.25 11.11 -0.40
CA ARG A 74 -7.06 11.95 -0.27
C ARG A 74 -5.88 11.12 0.25
N VAL A 75 -4.87 10.93 -0.58
CA VAL A 75 -3.75 10.03 -0.31
C VAL A 75 -2.44 10.79 -0.27
N VAL A 76 -1.62 10.46 0.74
CA VAL A 76 -0.21 10.85 0.79
C VAL A 76 0.68 9.65 0.57
N VAL A 77 1.68 9.80 -0.30
CA VAL A 77 2.75 8.81 -0.49
C VAL A 77 3.97 9.26 0.32
N LEU A 78 4.40 8.43 1.25
CA LEU A 78 5.63 8.62 2.04
C LEU A 78 6.68 7.64 1.53
N THR A 79 7.90 8.09 1.26
CA THR A 79 8.96 7.23 0.70
C THR A 79 10.34 7.57 1.21
N THR A 80 11.19 6.56 1.36
CA THR A 80 12.65 6.73 1.48
C THR A 80 13.37 6.52 0.14
N VAL A 81 12.62 6.29 -0.95
CA VAL A 81 13.12 6.08 -2.31
C VAL A 81 12.28 6.90 -3.31
N GLY A 82 12.78 8.06 -3.70
CA GLY A 82 12.06 8.99 -4.59
C GLY A 82 11.55 8.36 -5.89
N GLY A 83 12.35 7.50 -6.53
CA GLY A 83 11.95 6.80 -7.76
C GLY A 83 10.70 5.93 -7.60
N TRP A 84 10.53 5.27 -6.45
CA TRP A 84 9.32 4.51 -6.15
C TRP A 84 8.11 5.42 -5.91
N GLY A 85 8.36 6.60 -5.34
CA GLY A 85 7.36 7.66 -5.23
C GLY A 85 6.82 8.06 -6.60
N VAL A 86 7.70 8.36 -7.56
CA VAL A 86 7.32 8.78 -8.93
C VAL A 86 6.42 7.75 -9.61
N VAL A 87 6.85 6.47 -9.68
CA VAL A 87 6.05 5.44 -10.35
C VAL A 87 4.74 5.11 -9.63
N THR A 88 4.67 5.36 -8.32
CA THR A 88 3.43 5.20 -7.54
C THR A 88 2.47 6.36 -7.79
N ALA A 89 2.98 7.59 -7.88
CA ALA A 89 2.20 8.76 -8.27
C ALA A 89 1.60 8.58 -9.68
N ASP A 90 2.38 8.08 -10.64
CA ASP A 90 1.87 7.72 -11.98
C ASP A 90 0.74 6.67 -11.93
N ALA A 91 0.88 5.66 -11.07
CA ALA A 91 -0.14 4.63 -10.90
C ALA A 91 -1.44 5.19 -10.31
N ILE A 92 -1.33 6.08 -9.32
CA ILE A 92 -2.47 6.80 -8.73
C ILE A 92 -3.17 7.66 -9.79
N ALA A 93 -2.41 8.49 -10.51
CA ALA A 93 -2.95 9.38 -11.53
C ALA A 93 -3.63 8.62 -12.67
N ARG A 94 -3.11 7.45 -13.06
CA ARG A 94 -3.67 6.64 -14.16
C ARG A 94 -5.02 6.00 -13.82
N ASP A 95 -5.25 5.58 -12.57
CA ASP A 95 -6.54 5.03 -12.15
C ASP A 95 -7.57 6.15 -11.85
N GLY A 96 -7.10 7.31 -11.36
CA GLY A 96 -7.91 8.53 -11.23
C GLY A 96 -8.92 8.53 -10.08
N VAL A 97 -8.89 7.51 -9.22
CA VAL A 97 -9.81 7.36 -8.08
C VAL A 97 -9.25 7.98 -6.83
N LEU A 98 -7.95 7.80 -6.61
CA LEU A 98 -7.22 8.39 -5.49
C LEU A 98 -6.77 9.80 -5.87
N ASP A 99 -6.90 10.72 -4.93
CA ASP A 99 -6.43 12.08 -5.05
C ASP A 99 -5.07 12.20 -4.35
N LEU A 100 -4.01 12.38 -5.14
CA LEU A 100 -2.66 12.62 -4.63
C LEU A 100 -2.59 14.11 -4.23
N VAL A 101 -3.04 14.40 -3.02
CA VAL A 101 -3.27 15.77 -2.56
C VAL A 101 -2.00 16.61 -2.52
N ASP A 102 -2.13 17.89 -2.85
CA ASP A 102 -1.14 18.89 -2.45
C ASP A 102 -1.02 18.90 -0.93
N LEU A 103 0.21 19.00 -0.44
CA LEU A 103 0.44 19.02 1.01
C LEU A 103 -0.07 20.34 1.59
N PRO A 104 -0.93 20.32 2.61
CA PRO A 104 -1.35 21.52 3.33
C PRO A 104 -0.15 22.27 3.94
N ASP A 105 -0.22 23.60 3.99
CA ASP A 105 0.87 24.45 4.48
C ASP A 105 1.31 24.10 5.91
N ASP A 106 0.35 23.78 6.78
CA ASP A 106 0.59 23.38 8.16
C ASP A 106 1.26 22.00 8.26
N LEU A 107 0.89 21.06 7.38
CA LEU A 107 1.59 19.78 7.25
C LEU A 107 3.01 19.98 6.71
N MET A 108 3.20 20.80 5.67
CA MET A 108 4.52 21.12 5.13
C MET A 108 5.44 21.75 6.18
N ALA A 109 4.92 22.66 7.02
CA ALA A 109 5.67 23.28 8.10
C ALA A 109 6.15 22.24 9.13
N GLN A 110 5.24 21.39 9.63
CA GLN A 110 5.58 20.33 10.60
C GLN A 110 6.61 19.34 10.04
N LEU A 111 6.51 18.99 8.75
CA LEU A 111 7.46 18.12 8.08
C LEU A 111 8.82 18.79 7.89
N GLY A 112 8.84 20.10 7.62
CA GLY A 112 10.06 20.89 7.47
C GLY A 112 10.97 20.91 8.70
N ASP A 113 10.39 20.79 9.89
CA ASP A 113 11.13 20.70 11.17
C ASP A 113 11.79 19.32 11.39
N LEU A 114 11.28 18.29 10.72
CA LEU A 114 11.72 16.89 10.89
C LEU A 114 12.57 16.37 9.72
N LEU A 115 12.45 16.98 8.55
CA LEU A 115 13.10 16.54 7.32
C LEU A 115 14.30 17.44 6.96
N PRO A 116 15.34 16.86 6.33
CA PRO A 116 16.51 17.64 5.93
C PRO A 116 16.11 18.66 4.86
N PRO A 117 16.83 19.79 4.69
CA PRO A 117 16.45 20.87 3.76
C PRO A 117 16.22 20.46 2.30
N ARG A 118 16.73 19.30 1.88
CA ARG A 118 16.65 18.74 0.52
C ARG A 118 15.50 17.75 0.29
N TRP A 119 14.58 17.57 1.23
CA TRP A 119 13.40 16.74 1.04
C TRP A 119 12.47 17.30 -0.06
N SER A 120 11.56 16.49 -0.59
CA SER A 120 10.81 16.81 -1.82
C SER A 120 9.93 18.06 -1.73
N ARG A 121 9.42 18.43 -0.55
CA ARG A 121 8.40 19.49 -0.35
C ARG A 121 7.19 19.33 -1.28
N ASN A 122 6.80 18.08 -1.56
CA ASN A 122 5.62 17.75 -2.35
C ASN A 122 5.09 16.38 -1.91
N ASN A 123 3.95 15.96 -2.46
CA ASN A 123 3.44 14.60 -2.41
C ASN A 123 3.79 13.89 -3.73
N PRO A 124 4.68 12.87 -3.76
CA PRO A 124 5.21 12.10 -2.62
C PRO A 124 6.21 12.82 -1.72
N ILE A 125 6.11 12.57 -0.42
CA ILE A 125 7.07 12.98 0.61
C ILE A 125 8.29 12.05 0.53
N ASP A 126 9.38 12.52 -0.09
CA ASP A 126 10.67 11.81 -0.10
C ASP A 126 11.51 12.26 1.10
N CYS A 127 11.74 11.35 2.03
CA CYS A 127 12.57 11.54 3.21
C CYS A 127 14.07 11.51 2.90
N ALA A 128 14.47 11.78 1.67
CA ALA A 128 15.84 12.00 1.24
C ALA A 128 16.76 10.79 1.51
N GLY A 129 16.27 9.57 1.26
CA GLY A 129 17.03 8.34 1.56
C GLY A 129 17.05 7.97 3.05
N GLY A 130 16.15 8.55 3.84
CA GLY A 130 16.09 8.33 5.28
C GLY A 130 17.29 8.92 6.00
N GLU A 131 17.79 10.10 5.59
CA GLU A 131 18.82 10.81 6.37
C GLU A 131 18.38 11.03 7.82
N THR A 132 17.07 11.21 8.03
CA THR A 132 16.42 11.35 9.32
C THR A 132 15.66 10.07 9.71
N ARG A 133 16.37 8.92 9.75
CA ARG A 133 15.81 7.59 10.07
C ARG A 133 14.89 7.62 11.30
N ASP A 134 15.37 8.23 12.36
CA ASP A 134 14.66 8.25 13.65
C ASP A 134 13.38 9.10 13.64
N THR A 135 13.18 9.97 12.63
CA THR A 135 11.97 10.81 12.52
C THR A 135 10.86 10.17 11.71
N ILE A 136 11.13 9.08 10.96
CA ILE A 136 10.13 8.42 10.11
C ILE A 136 8.88 7.99 10.90
N PRO A 137 8.97 7.38 12.11
CA PRO A 137 7.79 7.09 12.92
C PRO A 137 6.94 8.31 13.26
N GLN A 138 7.59 9.44 13.58
CA GLN A 138 6.90 10.69 13.93
C GLN A 138 6.24 11.30 12.69
N ILE A 139 6.93 11.31 11.55
CA ILE A 139 6.38 11.76 10.26
C ILE A 139 5.15 10.93 9.89
N MET A 140 5.23 9.60 10.03
CA MET A 140 4.11 8.70 9.77
C MET A 140 2.88 9.05 10.64
N ASP A 141 3.08 9.29 11.93
CA ASP A 141 1.99 9.66 12.86
C ASP A 141 1.37 11.01 12.48
N ILE A 142 2.19 12.03 12.18
CA ILE A 142 1.73 13.36 11.78
C ILE A 142 0.92 13.30 10.48
N VAL A 143 1.46 12.67 9.44
CA VAL A 143 0.80 12.57 8.12
C VAL A 143 -0.50 11.79 8.23
N THR A 144 -0.50 10.65 8.91
CA THR A 144 -1.71 9.84 9.09
C THR A 144 -2.75 10.58 9.93
N GLY A 145 -2.32 11.32 10.95
CA GLY A 145 -3.21 12.09 11.82
C GLY A 145 -3.90 13.27 11.15
N HIS A 146 -3.31 13.82 10.09
CA HIS A 146 -3.78 15.05 9.46
C HIS A 146 -5.20 14.94 8.87
N ASP A 147 -6.07 15.91 9.14
CA ASP A 147 -7.50 15.90 8.73
C ASP A 147 -7.71 15.92 7.21
N GLN A 148 -6.72 16.41 6.47
CA GLN A 148 -6.73 16.42 5.01
C GLN A 148 -6.16 15.16 4.34
N VAL A 149 -5.83 14.14 5.13
CA VAL A 149 -5.30 12.86 4.65
C VAL A 149 -6.25 11.74 5.04
N ASP A 150 -6.71 10.95 4.07
CA ASP A 150 -7.62 9.82 4.30
C ASP A 150 -6.89 8.48 4.33
N ALA A 151 -5.73 8.37 3.67
CA ALA A 151 -4.89 7.19 3.66
C ALA A 151 -3.43 7.51 3.31
N VAL A 152 -2.51 6.61 3.70
CA VAL A 152 -1.08 6.73 3.43
C VAL A 152 -0.57 5.49 2.69
N ILE A 153 0.31 5.69 1.71
CA ILE A 153 1.11 4.62 1.11
C ILE A 153 2.57 4.86 1.49
N PHE A 154 3.16 3.95 2.26
CA PHE A 154 4.56 3.99 2.65
C PHE A 154 5.40 3.07 1.78
N LEU A 155 6.47 3.61 1.22
CA LEU A 155 7.39 2.94 0.31
C LEU A 155 8.81 2.95 0.91
N GLY A 156 9.63 1.94 0.60
CA GLY A 156 11.04 1.95 1.00
C GLY A 156 11.39 1.05 2.19
N ILE A 157 10.41 0.36 2.79
CA ILE A 157 10.69 -0.47 3.96
C ILE A 157 11.60 -1.65 3.61
N GLY A 158 12.51 -2.00 4.50
CA GLY A 158 13.45 -3.11 4.34
C GLY A 158 14.82 -2.70 3.77
N ILE A 159 14.97 -1.46 3.29
CA ILE A 159 16.24 -0.95 2.75
C ILE A 159 17.31 -0.84 3.83
N GLN A 160 16.94 -0.45 5.06
CA GLN A 160 17.90 -0.40 6.16
C GLN A 160 18.39 -1.82 6.47
N SER A 161 17.48 -2.77 6.57
CA SER A 161 17.78 -4.17 6.84
C SER A 161 18.57 -4.82 5.71
N ASN A 162 18.39 -4.38 4.46
CA ASN A 162 19.24 -4.85 3.35
C ASN A 162 20.66 -4.29 3.45
N GLN A 163 20.86 -3.04 3.91
CA GLN A 163 22.20 -2.53 4.27
C GLN A 163 22.81 -3.37 5.40
N ALA A 164 22.02 -3.72 6.41
CA ALA A 164 22.44 -4.59 7.51
C ALA A 164 22.89 -5.97 6.99
N ARG A 165 22.16 -6.55 6.03
CA ARG A 165 22.50 -7.81 5.39
C ARG A 165 23.83 -7.72 4.64
N LEU A 166 24.01 -6.69 3.81
CA LEU A 166 25.27 -6.47 3.08
C LEU A 166 26.47 -6.32 4.02
N MET A 167 26.30 -5.61 5.14
CA MET A 167 27.35 -5.49 6.16
C MET A 167 27.66 -6.82 6.84
N ARG A 168 26.62 -7.61 7.17
CA ARG A 168 26.76 -8.92 7.82
C ARG A 168 27.43 -9.95 6.92
N GLU A 169 27.16 -9.92 5.62
CA GLU A 169 27.75 -10.81 4.61
C GLU A 169 29.17 -10.38 4.19
N GLY A 170 29.59 -9.17 4.57
CA GLY A 170 30.91 -8.64 4.25
C GLY A 170 32.04 -9.25 5.08
N SER A 171 33.25 -9.23 4.54
CA SER A 171 34.45 -9.83 5.15
C SER A 171 34.92 -9.17 6.45
N PHE A 172 34.37 -8.01 6.82
CA PHE A 172 34.74 -7.27 8.02
C PHE A 172 33.82 -7.55 9.21
N TYR A 173 32.72 -8.29 9.04
CA TYR A 173 31.82 -8.66 10.13
C TYR A 173 32.39 -9.83 10.95
N PRO A 174 32.30 -9.84 12.30
CA PRO A 174 31.60 -8.88 13.17
C PRO A 174 32.43 -7.68 13.66
N ASP A 175 33.67 -7.52 13.20
CA ASP A 175 34.62 -6.52 13.70
C ASP A 175 34.19 -5.07 13.45
N PHE A 176 34.97 -4.11 13.98
CA PHE A 176 34.78 -2.66 13.82
C PHE A 176 33.41 -2.13 14.29
N GLY A 177 32.74 -2.87 15.18
CA GLY A 177 31.43 -2.50 15.72
C GLY A 177 30.27 -2.74 14.74
N LEU A 178 30.48 -3.53 13.69
CA LEU A 178 29.45 -3.80 12.67
C LEU A 178 28.24 -4.52 13.25
N GLU A 179 28.37 -5.35 14.30
CA GLU A 179 27.23 -5.95 14.99
C GLU A 179 26.20 -4.92 15.45
N ARG A 180 26.66 -3.85 16.11
CA ARG A 180 25.78 -2.78 16.60
C ARG A 180 25.11 -2.03 15.45
N ILE A 181 25.84 -1.80 14.35
CA ILE A 181 25.33 -1.10 13.17
C ILE A 181 24.27 -1.95 12.46
N VAL A 182 24.54 -3.24 12.27
CA VAL A 182 23.59 -4.22 11.71
C VAL A 182 22.31 -4.28 12.54
N GLN A 183 22.42 -4.37 13.86
CA GLN A 183 21.26 -4.36 14.76
C GLN A 183 20.47 -3.05 14.69
N TYR A 184 21.16 -1.91 14.60
CA TYR A 184 20.50 -0.61 14.43
C TYR A 184 19.65 -0.58 13.16
N HIS A 185 20.22 -0.97 12.01
CA HIS A 185 19.51 -0.93 10.73
C HIS A 185 18.29 -1.87 10.68
N ASN A 186 18.42 -3.11 11.17
CA ASN A 186 17.28 -4.03 11.29
C ASN A 186 16.15 -3.40 12.12
N ARG A 187 16.50 -2.84 13.28
CA ARG A 187 15.53 -2.21 14.19
C ARG A 187 14.82 -1.01 13.58
N GLN A 188 15.46 -0.26 12.69
CA GLN A 188 14.82 0.88 12.04
C GLN A 188 13.63 0.45 11.18
N ASP A 189 13.78 -0.57 10.32
CA ASP A 189 12.65 -1.04 9.51
C ASP A 189 11.54 -1.69 10.35
N GLU A 190 11.90 -2.43 11.41
CA GLU A 190 10.94 -2.95 12.39
C GLU A 190 10.11 -1.80 13.00
N ARG A 191 10.78 -0.73 13.44
CA ARG A 191 10.13 0.47 13.99
C ARG A 191 9.21 1.15 12.99
N TYR A 192 9.59 1.21 11.71
CA TYR A 192 8.74 1.82 10.68
C TYR A 192 7.47 1.01 10.42
N ALA A 193 7.59 -0.32 10.37
CA ALA A 193 6.44 -1.22 10.22
C ALA A 193 5.47 -1.08 11.41
N ILE A 194 6.00 -1.06 12.63
CA ILE A 194 5.21 -0.89 13.85
C ILE A 194 4.52 0.47 13.86
N ALA A 195 5.26 1.55 13.58
CA ALA A 195 4.70 2.91 13.56
C ALA A 195 3.58 3.08 12.53
N ALA A 196 3.73 2.48 11.35
CA ALA A 196 2.67 2.46 10.33
C ALA A 196 1.41 1.73 10.82
N HIS A 197 1.57 0.58 11.47
CA HIS A 197 0.46 -0.16 12.07
C HIS A 197 -0.23 0.66 13.17
N GLU A 198 0.54 1.22 14.11
CA GLU A 198 0.05 2.02 15.23
C GLU A 198 -0.69 3.27 14.74
N ALA A 199 -0.12 4.02 13.79
CA ALA A 199 -0.76 5.19 13.19
C ALA A 199 -2.09 4.80 12.51
N SER A 200 -2.12 3.69 11.77
CA SER A 200 -3.35 3.18 11.14
C SER A 200 -4.44 2.88 12.17
N GLN A 201 -4.09 2.22 13.28
CA GLN A 201 -5.03 1.91 14.35
C GLN A 201 -5.49 3.15 15.11
N LYS A 202 -4.57 4.06 15.45
CA LYS A 202 -4.83 5.29 16.20
C LYS A 202 -5.82 6.20 15.48
N TYR A 203 -5.65 6.40 14.18
CA TYR A 203 -6.46 7.35 13.40
C TYR A 203 -7.59 6.69 12.60
N LEU A 204 -7.64 5.36 12.59
CA LEU A 204 -8.58 4.55 11.79
C LEU A 204 -8.52 4.90 10.30
N LYS A 205 -7.30 5.06 9.78
CA LYS A 205 -6.99 5.34 8.37
C LYS A 205 -6.09 4.25 7.79
N PRO A 206 -6.25 3.87 6.51
CA PRO A 206 -5.35 2.90 5.89
C PRO A 206 -3.92 3.44 5.84
N VAL A 207 -2.97 2.59 6.23
CA VAL A 207 -1.54 2.80 5.98
C VAL A 207 -1.03 1.54 5.29
N LEU A 208 -0.85 1.61 3.97
CA LEU A 208 -0.40 0.50 3.15
C LEU A 208 1.12 0.59 2.96
N ILE A 209 1.81 -0.54 3.06
CA ILE A 209 3.27 -0.57 2.97
C ILE A 209 3.71 -1.39 1.76
N ALA A 210 4.56 -0.85 0.91
CA ALA A 210 5.03 -1.54 -0.27
C ALA A 210 6.56 -1.54 -0.43
N THR A 211 7.08 -2.70 -0.82
CA THR A 211 8.47 -2.92 -1.24
C THR A 211 8.54 -4.21 -2.07
N GLU A 212 9.38 -4.21 -3.08
CA GLU A 212 9.82 -5.38 -3.84
C GLU A 212 10.44 -6.47 -2.95
N LEU A 213 10.99 -6.10 -1.79
CA LEU A 213 11.54 -7.05 -0.82
C LEU A 213 10.47 -7.99 -0.24
N ALA A 214 9.19 -7.62 -0.31
CA ALA A 214 8.10 -8.53 0.05
C ALA A 214 8.11 -9.82 -0.78
N VAL A 215 8.70 -9.79 -1.98
CA VAL A 215 8.88 -10.93 -2.88
C VAL A 215 10.34 -11.38 -2.92
N ALA A 216 11.28 -10.45 -3.07
CA ALA A 216 12.69 -10.77 -3.29
C ALA A 216 13.40 -11.28 -2.03
N ASP A 217 13.01 -10.80 -0.84
CA ASP A 217 13.52 -11.27 0.45
C ASP A 217 12.41 -11.16 1.50
N PRO A 218 11.44 -12.09 1.51
CA PRO A 218 10.32 -12.03 2.45
C PRO A 218 10.77 -12.11 3.91
N SER A 219 11.94 -12.68 4.19
CA SER A 219 12.55 -12.74 5.53
C SER A 219 13.22 -11.45 5.97
N ASN A 220 13.34 -10.45 5.09
CA ASN A 220 13.85 -9.14 5.45
C ASN A 220 13.03 -8.57 6.64
N PRO A 221 13.69 -8.08 7.71
CA PRO A 221 13.03 -7.57 8.92
C PRO A 221 11.89 -6.58 8.64
N GLY A 222 11.99 -5.73 7.62
CA GLY A 222 10.93 -4.82 7.22
C GLY A 222 9.63 -5.54 6.84
N PRO A 223 9.54 -6.19 5.66
CA PRO A 223 8.34 -6.92 5.25
C PRO A 223 7.95 -8.05 6.21
N ALA A 224 8.89 -8.67 6.93
CA ALA A 224 8.58 -9.64 7.98
C ALA A 224 7.77 -8.99 9.12
N THR A 225 8.22 -7.86 9.66
CA THR A 225 7.52 -7.15 10.72
C THR A 225 6.16 -6.66 10.26
N VAL A 226 6.02 -6.18 9.02
CA VAL A 226 4.71 -5.82 8.45
C VAL A 226 3.73 -6.99 8.55
N ARG A 227 4.15 -8.20 8.19
CA ARG A 227 3.31 -9.41 8.32
C ARG A 227 3.02 -9.77 9.76
N ASP A 228 3.98 -9.62 10.66
CA ASP A 228 3.80 -9.91 12.09
C ASP A 228 2.78 -8.96 12.74
N THR A 229 2.63 -7.73 12.23
CA THR A 229 1.54 -6.83 12.63
C THR A 229 0.16 -7.20 12.05
N GLY A 230 0.07 -8.32 11.33
CA GLY A 230 -1.14 -8.79 10.66
C GLY A 230 -1.49 -8.00 9.38
N ARG A 231 -0.53 -7.30 8.78
CA ARG A 231 -0.72 -6.47 7.59
C ARG A 231 -0.07 -7.09 6.35
N LEU A 232 -0.62 -6.78 5.18
CA LEU A 232 0.01 -7.12 3.90
C LEU A 232 1.13 -6.12 3.58
N CYS A 233 2.30 -6.64 3.21
CA CYS A 233 3.35 -5.86 2.55
C CYS A 233 3.24 -6.08 1.03
N TYR A 234 2.88 -5.05 0.28
CA TYR A 234 2.67 -5.16 -1.17
C TYR A 234 4.00 -5.21 -1.91
N ALA A 235 4.06 -5.95 -3.02
CA ALA A 235 5.26 -6.05 -3.85
C ALA A 235 5.63 -4.75 -4.59
N SER A 236 4.70 -3.80 -4.71
CA SER A 236 4.94 -2.50 -5.35
C SER A 236 3.94 -1.44 -4.89
N GLY A 237 4.32 -0.17 -5.00
CA GLY A 237 3.41 0.95 -4.72
C GLY A 237 2.19 0.99 -5.65
N SER A 238 2.34 0.53 -6.91
CA SER A 238 1.21 0.42 -7.84
C SER A 238 0.16 -0.61 -7.40
N ARG A 239 0.57 -1.74 -6.80
CA ARG A 239 -0.33 -2.74 -6.23
C ARG A 239 -1.04 -2.21 -5.00
N ALA A 240 -0.31 -1.53 -4.10
CA ALA A 240 -0.88 -0.86 -2.95
C ALA A 240 -1.92 0.21 -3.36
N ALA A 241 -1.58 1.07 -4.31
CA ALA A 241 -2.47 2.10 -4.83
C ALA A 241 -3.74 1.51 -5.46
N TYR A 242 -3.60 0.46 -6.29
CA TYR A 242 -4.76 -0.22 -6.88
C TYR A 242 -5.69 -0.78 -5.80
N ALA A 243 -5.14 -1.46 -4.79
CA ALA A 243 -5.94 -2.06 -3.73
C ALA A 243 -6.66 -0.99 -2.90
N LEU A 244 -5.98 0.11 -2.55
CA LEU A 244 -6.58 1.26 -1.88
C LEU A 244 -7.68 1.92 -2.70
N ALA A 245 -7.50 2.05 -4.02
CA ALA A 245 -8.54 2.56 -4.92
C ALA A 245 -9.80 1.69 -4.90
N GLN A 246 -9.67 0.36 -4.84
CA GLN A 246 -10.83 -0.52 -4.68
C GLN A 246 -11.51 -0.35 -3.31
N MET A 247 -10.74 -0.11 -2.24
CA MET A 247 -11.30 0.20 -0.93
C MET A 247 -12.11 1.49 -0.94
N VAL A 248 -11.62 2.54 -1.63
CA VAL A 248 -12.34 3.80 -1.80
C VAL A 248 -13.63 3.60 -2.61
N LYS A 249 -13.57 2.91 -3.75
CA LYS A 249 -14.76 2.60 -4.57
C LYS A 249 -15.83 1.88 -3.75
N TYR A 250 -15.41 0.91 -2.93
CA TYR A 250 -16.31 0.19 -2.05
C TYR A 250 -16.86 1.06 -0.91
N SER A 251 -16.04 1.92 -0.31
CA SER A 251 -16.48 2.89 0.70
C SER A 251 -17.59 3.79 0.15
N ASN A 252 -17.39 4.35 -1.05
CA ASN A 252 -18.36 5.18 -1.75
C ASN A 252 -19.66 4.41 -2.07
N TYR A 253 -19.54 3.15 -2.52
CA TYR A 253 -20.71 2.29 -2.72
C TYR A 253 -21.48 2.05 -1.41
N ARG A 254 -20.79 1.76 -0.30
CA ARG A 254 -21.46 1.57 0.99
C ARG A 254 -22.21 2.82 1.44
N ALA A 255 -21.64 4.00 1.22
CA ALA A 255 -22.27 5.27 1.54
C ALA A 255 -23.48 5.60 0.66
N SER A 256 -23.56 5.08 -0.57
CA SER A 256 -24.70 5.33 -1.47
C SER A 256 -25.90 4.41 -1.23
N VAL A 257 -25.71 3.30 -0.48
CA VAL A 257 -26.75 2.31 -0.17
C VAL A 257 -27.17 2.29 1.31
N SER A 258 -26.48 3.06 2.16
CA SER A 258 -26.81 3.28 3.58
C SER A 258 -27.78 4.43 3.76
#